data_AF-V5FS98-F1
#
_entry.id   AF-V5FS98-F1
#
_cell.length_a   1.000
_cell.length_b   1.000
_cell.length_c   1.000
_cell.angle_alpha   90.00
_cell.angle_beta   90.00
_cell.angle_gamma   90.00
#
_symmetry.space_group_name_H-M   'P 1'
#
loop_
_entity.id
_entity.type
_entity.pdbx_description
1 polymer ?
#
loop_
_entity_poly.entity_id
_entity_poly.type
_entity_poly.pdbx_seq_one_letter_code
_entity_poly.pdbx_strand_id
1 'polypeptide(L)'
;RIQLAIGTVNTIGTIILPLLSWAILPRAWEFSLFGGVYHSWNVYLLLCSIPAFYSGIVFLFLPESPKFLMTTGKNEKALQIFRKVYRINSGEPEESFPITELVDETAIPTDSKHGGKVTANRTKIQALKEGWQQINPLFHSPYSIKMVLVCLIQICNLQSVSMLRLWLPEMFQAIEDYKLHHNGSTDSLCTMLQQLKPNKDVTG
;
A
#
# COMPACT_ATOMS: atom_id res chain seq x y z
N ARG A 1 -2.84 -5.83 16.87
CA ARG A 1 -1.84 -6.83 16.39
C ARG A 1 -1.69 -6.78 14.87
N ILE A 2 -2.75 -6.99 14.09
CA ILE A 2 -2.70 -6.89 12.61
C ILE A 2 -2.25 -5.50 12.12
N GLN A 3 -2.85 -4.42 12.64
CA GLN A 3 -2.48 -3.04 12.28
C GLN A 3 -1.00 -2.73 12.59
N LEU A 4 -0.46 -3.28 13.68
CA LEU A 4 0.94 -3.13 14.05
C LEU A 4 1.86 -3.87 13.05
N ALA A 5 1.48 -5.08 12.63
CA ALA A 5 2.22 -5.83 11.63
C ALA A 5 2.25 -5.12 10.27
N ILE A 6 1.10 -4.60 9.81
CA ILE A 6 1.01 -3.82 8.57
C ILE A 6 1.90 -2.58 8.63
N GLY A 7 1.82 -1.82 9.73
CA GLY A 7 2.67 -0.65 9.94
C GLY A 7 4.16 -1.00 9.94
N THR A 8 4.55 -2.10 10.61
CA THR A 8 5.94 -2.56 10.68
C THR A 8 6.48 -2.92 9.30
N VAL A 9 5.71 -3.68 8.50
CA VAL A 9 6.10 -4.05 7.14
C VAL A 9 6.29 -2.81 6.26
N ASN A 10 5.38 -1.83 6.38
CA ASN A 10 5.49 -0.59 5.62
C ASN A 10 6.77 0.19 5.99
N THR A 11 7.05 0.34 7.29
CA THR A 11 8.25 1.04 7.76
C THR A 11 9.53 0.35 7.30
N ILE A 12 9.59 -0.98 7.35
CA ILE A 12 10.72 -1.76 6.82
C ILE A 12 10.92 -1.45 5.34
N GLY A 13 9.85 -1.46 4.54
CA GLY A 13 9.91 -1.10 3.13
C GLY A 13 10.48 0.29 2.89
N THR A 14 10.04 1.29 3.67
CA THR A 14 10.54 2.67 3.55
C THR A 14 12.02 2.84 3.91
N ILE A 15 12.60 1.94 4.70
CA ILE A 15 14.03 1.96 5.07
C ILE A 15 14.87 1.19 4.04
N ILE A 16 14.39 0.03 3.58
CA ILE A 16 15.13 -0.81 2.63
C ILE A 16 15.31 -0.10 1.28
N LEU A 17 14.29 0.60 0.78
CA LEU A 17 14.34 1.29 -0.52
C LEU A 17 15.48 2.32 -0.66
N PRO A 18 15.67 3.28 0.27
CA PRO A 18 16.80 4.21 0.20
C PRO A 18 18.15 3.53 0.43
N LEU A 19 18.23 2.48 1.27
CA LEU A 19 19.47 1.72 1.45
C LEU A 19 19.89 0.99 0.16
N LEU A 20 18.93 0.39 -0.54
CA LEU A 20 19.17 -0.23 -1.85
C LEU A 20 19.55 0.83 -2.89
N SER A 21 18.84 1.96 -2.93
CA SER A 21 19.18 3.08 -3.82
C SER A 21 20.62 3.53 -3.61
N TRP A 22 21.01 3.78 -2.36
CA TRP A 22 22.36 4.21 -1.99
C TRP A 22 23.43 3.15 -2.31
N ALA A 23 23.12 1.87 -2.13
CA ALA A 23 24.07 0.79 -2.44
C ALA A 23 24.30 0.59 -3.96
N ILE A 24 23.30 0.87 -4.79
CA ILE A 24 23.28 0.49 -6.22
C ILE A 24 23.52 1.68 -7.15
N LEU A 25 22.79 2.79 -6.97
CA LEU A 25 22.80 3.91 -7.93
C LEU A 25 24.17 4.58 -8.09
N PRO A 26 25.04 4.71 -7.06
CA PRO A 26 26.37 5.30 -7.23
C PRO A 26 27.34 4.44 -8.03
N ARG A 27 27.03 3.16 -8.25
CA ARG A 27 27.89 2.27 -9.03
C ARG A 27 27.67 2.57 -10.51
N ALA A 28 28.72 2.70 -11.31
CA ALA A 28 28.62 2.85 -12.77
C ALA A 28 28.55 1.48 -13.45
N TRP A 29 27.43 0.77 -13.27
CA TRP A 29 27.21 -0.50 -13.95
C TRP A 29 26.66 -0.27 -15.35
N GLU A 30 27.37 -0.80 -16.34
CA GLU A 30 26.95 -0.84 -17.73
C GLU A 30 27.10 -2.28 -18.23
N PHE A 31 25.98 -2.96 -18.45
CA PHE A 31 25.97 -4.32 -18.97
C PHE A 31 25.20 -4.35 -20.28
N SER A 32 25.79 -4.91 -21.34
CA SER A 32 25.08 -5.21 -22.58
C SER A 32 24.53 -6.65 -22.51
N LEU A 33 23.21 -6.80 -22.60
CA LEU A 33 22.55 -8.10 -22.59
C LEU A 33 21.43 -8.10 -23.64
N PHE A 34 21.29 -9.17 -24.44
CA PHE A 34 20.24 -9.32 -25.46
C PHE A 34 20.06 -8.09 -26.39
N GLY A 35 21.14 -7.39 -26.73
CA GLY A 35 21.09 -6.20 -27.61
C GLY A 35 20.63 -4.90 -26.94
N GLY A 36 20.39 -4.90 -25.62
CA GLY A 36 20.10 -3.70 -24.82
C GLY A 36 21.23 -3.34 -23.84
N VAL A 37 21.40 -2.05 -23.56
CA VAL A 37 22.33 -1.55 -22.53
C VAL A 37 21.56 -1.35 -21.22
N TYR A 38 22.04 -1.99 -20.16
CA TYR A 38 21.45 -1.90 -18.83
C TYR A 38 22.33 -1.06 -17.91
N HIS A 39 21.70 -0.07 -17.26
CA HIS A 39 22.34 0.80 -16.28
C HIS A 39 21.97 0.40 -14.85
N SER A 40 22.67 0.95 -13.87
CA SER A 40 22.45 0.68 -12.43
C SER A 40 21.01 0.90 -11.96
N TRP A 41 20.28 1.87 -12.54
CA TRP A 41 18.88 2.11 -12.21
C TRP A 41 17.96 0.96 -12.65
N ASN A 42 18.29 0.26 -13.76
CA ASN A 42 17.55 -0.94 -14.18
C ASN A 42 17.69 -2.05 -13.14
N VAL A 43 18.89 -2.23 -12.60
CA VAL A 43 19.16 -3.24 -11.56
C VAL A 43 18.43 -2.90 -10.26
N TYR A 44 18.40 -1.61 -9.89
CA TYR A 44 17.61 -1.14 -8.75
C TYR A 44 16.12 -1.44 -8.90
N LEU A 45 15.53 -1.16 -10.07
CA LEU A 45 14.12 -1.47 -10.35
C LEU A 45 13.84 -2.97 -10.35
N LEU A 46 14.75 -3.77 -10.93
CA LEU A 46 14.65 -5.23 -10.90
C LEU A 46 14.60 -5.75 -9.46
N LEU A 47 15.51 -5.30 -8.59
CA LEU A 47 15.54 -5.70 -7.19
C LEU A 47 14.28 -5.24 -6.44
N CYS A 48 13.78 -4.04 -6.71
CA CYS A 48 12.51 -3.55 -6.15
C CYS A 48 11.30 -4.37 -6.60
N SER A 49 11.37 -5.01 -7.78
CA SER A 49 10.28 -5.83 -8.30
C SER A 49 10.21 -7.23 -7.67
N ILE A 50 11.31 -7.75 -7.11
CA ILE A 50 11.38 -9.11 -6.56
C ILE A 50 10.33 -9.35 -5.45
N PRO A 51 10.19 -8.48 -4.43
CA PRO A 51 9.17 -8.68 -3.39
C PRO A 51 7.74 -8.65 -3.95
N ALA A 52 7.48 -7.80 -4.95
CA ALA A 52 6.17 -7.71 -5.59
C ALA A 52 5.86 -8.98 -6.40
N PHE A 53 6.84 -9.49 -7.15
CA PHE A 53 6.72 -10.73 -7.90
C PHE A 53 6.53 -11.94 -6.98
N TYR A 54 7.33 -12.02 -5.92
CA TYR A 54 7.18 -13.05 -4.88
C TYR A 54 5.79 -13.00 -4.23
N SER A 55 5.31 -11.81 -3.87
CA SER A 55 3.95 -11.62 -3.34
C SER A 55 2.88 -12.11 -4.33
N GLY A 56 3.05 -11.79 -5.61
CA GLY A 56 2.16 -12.28 -6.68
C GLY A 56 2.12 -13.80 -6.76
N ILE A 57 3.28 -14.48 -6.70
CA ILE A 57 3.36 -15.94 -6.66
C ILE A 57 2.64 -16.49 -5.42
N VAL A 58 2.92 -15.94 -4.24
CA VAL A 58 2.29 -16.38 -2.99
C VAL A 58 0.77 -16.22 -3.07
N PHE A 59 0.27 -15.12 -3.65
CA PHE A 59 -1.15 -14.84 -3.82
C PHE A 59 -1.87 -15.90 -4.65
N LEU A 60 -1.21 -16.51 -5.66
CA LEU A 60 -1.79 -17.61 -6.45
C LEU A 60 -2.05 -18.87 -5.62
N PHE A 61 -1.33 -19.08 -4.52
CA PHE A 61 -1.49 -20.22 -3.63
C PHE A 61 -2.42 -19.94 -2.44
N LEU A 62 -2.84 -18.68 -2.22
CA LEU A 62 -3.77 -18.35 -1.15
C LEU A 62 -5.17 -18.89 -1.49
N PRO A 63 -5.82 -19.62 -0.56
CA PRO A 63 -7.20 -19.99 -0.74
C PRO A 63 -8.09 -18.74 -0.71
N GLU A 64 -9.24 -18.82 -1.37
CA GLU A 64 -10.29 -17.81 -1.28
C GLU A 64 -10.68 -17.54 0.18
N SER A 65 -11.10 -16.32 0.48
CA SER A 65 -11.49 -15.94 1.84
C SER A 65 -12.66 -16.82 2.32
N PRO A 66 -12.56 -17.51 3.48
CA PRO A 66 -13.65 -18.32 4.02
C PRO A 66 -14.95 -17.52 4.16
N LYS A 67 -14.84 -16.25 4.57
CA LYS A 67 -15.99 -15.35 4.69
C LYS A 67 -16.68 -15.13 3.34
N PHE A 68 -15.91 -14.94 2.27
CA PHE A 68 -16.47 -14.81 0.92
C PHE A 68 -17.19 -16.10 0.49
N LEU A 69 -16.62 -17.27 0.76
CA LEU A 69 -17.25 -18.55 0.46
C LEU A 69 -18.55 -18.76 1.23
N MET A 70 -18.60 -18.39 2.52
CA MET A 70 -19.84 -18.43 3.31
C MET A 70 -20.92 -17.51 2.74
N THR A 71 -20.56 -16.27 2.37
CA THR A 71 -21.52 -15.32 1.76
C THR A 71 -22.06 -15.75 0.39
N THR A 72 -21.38 -16.68 -0.29
CA THR A 72 -21.82 -17.22 -1.59
C THR A 72 -22.52 -18.58 -1.46
N GLY A 73 -22.80 -19.04 -0.25
CA GLY A 73 -23.43 -20.34 0.04
C GLY A 73 -22.50 -21.54 -0.11
N LYS A 74 -21.18 -21.33 -0.31
CA LYS A 74 -20.18 -22.39 -0.45
C LYS A 74 -19.58 -22.77 0.92
N ASN A 75 -20.46 -23.03 1.91
CA ASN A 75 -20.07 -23.30 3.30
C ASN A 75 -19.15 -24.53 3.43
N GLU A 76 -19.38 -25.59 2.65
CA GLU A 76 -18.52 -26.77 2.68
C GLU A 76 -17.05 -26.44 2.31
N LYS A 77 -16.86 -25.61 1.29
CA LYS A 77 -15.50 -25.15 0.91
C LYS A 77 -14.89 -24.23 1.97
N ALA A 78 -15.69 -23.39 2.59
CA ALA A 78 -15.24 -22.53 3.69
C ALA A 78 -14.78 -23.38 4.89
N LEU A 79 -15.50 -24.45 5.21
CA LEU A 79 -15.18 -25.37 6.30
C LEU A 79 -13.84 -26.08 6.07
N GLN A 80 -13.60 -26.55 4.84
CA GLN A 80 -12.30 -27.13 4.46
C GLN A 80 -11.14 -26.15 4.66
N ILE A 81 -11.34 -24.87 4.32
CA ILE A 81 -10.30 -23.85 4.54
C ILE A 81 -10.10 -23.58 6.04
N PHE A 82 -11.17 -23.55 6.85
CA PHE A 82 -11.03 -23.42 8.30
C PHE A 82 -10.26 -24.60 8.92
N ARG A 83 -10.51 -25.83 8.48
CA ARG A 83 -9.74 -27.01 8.90
C ARG A 83 -8.27 -26.89 8.54
N LYS A 84 -7.97 -26.48 7.30
CA LYS A 84 -6.59 -26.23 6.85
C LYS A 84 -5.89 -25.15 7.68
N VAL A 85 -6.57 -24.03 7.94
CA VAL A 85 -6.05 -22.93 8.77
C VAL A 85 -5.84 -23.39 10.21
N TYR A 86 -6.76 -24.19 10.76
CA TYR A 86 -6.62 -24.80 12.08
C TYR A 86 -5.36 -25.66 12.14
N ARG A 87 -5.18 -26.62 11.22
CA ARG A 87 -3.97 -27.45 11.14
C ARG A 87 -2.70 -26.62 11.09
N ILE A 88 -2.66 -25.54 10.30
CA ILE A 88 -1.49 -24.68 10.18
C ILE A 88 -1.21 -23.93 11.50
N ASN A 89 -2.24 -23.49 12.21
CA ASN A 89 -2.08 -22.69 13.42
C ASN A 89 -1.84 -23.52 14.68
N SER A 90 -2.50 -24.67 14.82
CA SER A 90 -2.40 -25.55 16.00
C SER A 90 -1.38 -26.69 15.82
N GLY A 91 -1.10 -27.09 14.58
CA GLY A 91 -0.33 -28.30 14.29
C GLY A 91 -1.13 -29.61 14.40
N GLU A 92 -2.40 -29.53 14.78
CA GLU A 92 -3.28 -30.69 14.98
C GLU A 92 -3.91 -31.17 13.66
N PRO A 93 -4.36 -32.44 13.56
CA PRO A 93 -5.02 -32.96 12.37
C PRO A 93 -6.26 -32.16 11.95
N GLU A 94 -6.62 -32.19 10.66
CA GLU A 94 -7.81 -31.46 10.17
C GLU A 94 -9.11 -32.04 10.75
N GLU A 95 -9.11 -33.32 11.12
CA GLU A 95 -10.25 -34.03 11.67
C GLU A 95 -10.56 -33.64 13.13
N SER A 96 -9.58 -33.11 13.86
CA SER A 96 -9.78 -32.63 15.24
C SER A 96 -10.38 -31.23 15.30
N PHE A 97 -10.68 -30.62 14.14
CA PHE A 97 -11.34 -29.33 14.08
C PHE A 97 -12.75 -29.41 14.71
N PRO A 98 -13.04 -28.63 15.77
CA PRO A 98 -14.23 -28.82 16.60
C PRO A 98 -15.53 -28.37 15.93
N ILE A 99 -15.47 -27.62 14.82
CA ILE A 99 -16.65 -27.08 14.14
C ILE A 99 -16.98 -27.99 12.96
N THR A 100 -18.20 -28.54 12.96
CA THR A 100 -18.69 -29.47 11.94
C THR A 100 -19.56 -28.80 10.89
N GLU A 101 -20.26 -27.72 11.24
CA GLU A 101 -21.19 -27.02 10.35
C GLU A 101 -21.04 -25.51 10.53
N LEU A 102 -21.08 -24.78 9.41
CA LEU A 102 -21.03 -23.32 9.39
C LEU A 102 -22.44 -22.77 9.19
N VAL A 103 -22.70 -21.62 9.81
CA VAL A 103 -23.98 -20.90 9.66
C VAL A 103 -24.22 -20.58 8.18
N ASP A 104 -25.40 -20.95 7.68
CA ASP A 104 -25.81 -20.59 6.33
C ASP A 104 -26.33 -19.14 6.29
N GLU A 105 -25.43 -18.22 5.93
CA GLU A 105 -25.73 -16.80 5.78
C GLU A 105 -26.78 -16.51 4.69
N THR A 106 -27.08 -17.48 3.83
CA THR A 106 -28.01 -17.33 2.71
C THR A 106 -29.45 -17.68 3.08
N ALA A 107 -29.63 -18.50 4.13
CA ALA A 107 -30.93 -18.98 4.60
C ALA A 107 -31.54 -18.10 5.71
N ILE A 108 -30.78 -17.16 6.27
CA ILE A 108 -31.25 -16.28 7.35
C ILE A 108 -32.17 -15.20 6.76
N PRO A 109 -33.47 -15.13 7.16
CA PRO A 109 -34.33 -14.02 6.80
C PRO A 109 -33.77 -12.73 7.42
N THR A 110 -33.33 -11.80 6.59
CA THR A 110 -32.72 -10.54 7.04
C THR A 110 -33.76 -9.61 7.67
N ASP A 111 -33.94 -9.68 8.98
CA ASP A 111 -34.66 -8.67 9.79
C ASP A 111 -33.71 -7.66 10.47
N SER A 112 -32.43 -7.67 10.10
CA SER A 112 -31.43 -6.78 10.68
C SER A 112 -31.44 -5.41 10.00
N LYS A 113 -31.94 -4.39 10.72
CA LYS A 113 -31.87 -2.94 10.39
C LYS A 113 -30.46 -2.41 10.04
N HIS A 114 -29.40 -3.21 10.17
CA HIS A 114 -28.00 -2.78 10.04
C HIS A 114 -27.09 -3.74 9.26
N GLY A 115 -27.65 -4.76 8.58
CA GLY A 115 -26.89 -5.73 7.79
C GLY A 115 -27.38 -5.74 6.34
N GLY A 116 -26.48 -5.50 5.37
CA GLY A 116 -26.83 -5.57 3.95
C GLY A 116 -27.32 -6.98 3.57
N LYS A 117 -28.30 -7.06 2.65
CA LYS A 117 -28.79 -8.34 2.12
C LYS A 117 -27.65 -9.05 1.40
N VAL A 118 -27.22 -10.21 1.90
CA VAL A 118 -26.26 -11.06 1.21
C VAL A 118 -27.05 -12.21 0.59
N THR A 119 -27.41 -12.04 -0.69
CA THR A 119 -28.20 -13.04 -1.42
C THR A 119 -27.28 -14.02 -2.13
N ALA A 120 -27.42 -15.33 -1.92
CA ALA A 120 -26.77 -16.33 -2.78
C ALA A 120 -27.31 -16.22 -4.22
N ASN A 121 -26.44 -16.41 -5.21
CA ASN A 121 -26.72 -16.24 -6.65
C ASN A 121 -27.04 -14.79 -7.10
N ARG A 122 -26.37 -13.80 -6.53
CA ARG A 122 -26.46 -12.41 -6.99
C ARG A 122 -25.75 -12.18 -8.34
N THR A 123 -26.40 -11.42 -9.22
CA THR A 123 -25.78 -10.85 -10.44
C THR A 123 -24.67 -9.87 -10.05
N LYS A 124 -23.60 -9.72 -10.86
CA LYS A 124 -22.48 -8.77 -10.59
C LYS A 124 -22.96 -7.35 -10.22
N ILE A 125 -24.02 -6.89 -10.88
CA ILE A 125 -24.65 -5.57 -10.64
C ILE A 125 -25.28 -5.49 -9.25
N GLN A 126 -25.91 -6.57 -8.80
CA GLN A 126 -26.55 -6.63 -7.50
C GLN A 126 -25.52 -6.68 -6.36
N ALA A 127 -24.41 -7.39 -6.56
CA ALA A 127 -23.28 -7.35 -5.63
C ALA A 127 -22.70 -5.92 -5.47
N LEU A 128 -22.60 -5.19 -6.59
CA LEU A 128 -22.12 -3.80 -6.57
C LEU A 128 -23.11 -2.88 -5.84
N LYS A 129 -24.41 -3.04 -6.09
CA LYS A 129 -25.47 -2.27 -5.43
C LYS A 129 -25.51 -2.52 -3.92
N GLU A 130 -25.40 -3.78 -3.50
CA GLU A 130 -25.31 -4.16 -2.09
C GLU A 130 -24.03 -3.60 -1.44
N GLY A 131 -22.89 -3.66 -2.13
CA GLY A 131 -21.64 -3.04 -1.67
C GLY A 131 -21.79 -1.53 -1.51
N TRP A 132 -22.44 -0.85 -2.45
CA TRP A 132 -22.73 0.58 -2.36
C TRP A 132 -23.65 0.91 -1.19
N GLN A 133 -24.67 0.07 -0.94
CA GLN A 133 -25.56 0.21 0.21
C GLN A 133 -24.84 -0.01 1.56
N GLN A 134 -23.78 -0.81 1.61
CA GLN A 134 -22.95 -0.98 2.81
C GLN A 134 -22.00 0.20 3.04
N ILE A 135 -21.55 0.85 1.96
CA ILE A 135 -20.71 2.05 2.00
C ILE A 135 -21.52 3.28 2.38
N ASN A 136 -22.78 3.38 1.92
CA ASN A 136 -23.64 4.54 2.12
C ASN A 136 -23.83 4.97 3.60
N PRO A 137 -23.99 4.06 4.58
CA PRO A 137 -24.03 4.39 6.01
C PRO A 137 -22.78 5.09 6.54
N LEU A 138 -21.59 4.88 5.95
CA LEU A 138 -20.36 5.57 6.39
C LEU A 138 -20.43 7.08 6.08
N PHE A 139 -21.23 7.48 5.10
CA PHE A 139 -21.47 8.88 4.73
C PHE A 139 -22.67 9.50 5.46
N HIS A 140 -23.39 8.71 6.25
CA HIS A 140 -24.53 9.18 7.03
C HIS A 140 -24.16 9.38 8.52
N SER A 141 -24.91 10.25 9.20
CA SER A 141 -24.65 10.71 10.58
C SER A 141 -24.59 9.55 11.59
N PRO A 142 -23.69 9.54 12.61
CA PRO A 142 -22.80 10.60 13.12
C PRO A 142 -21.32 10.51 12.66
N TYR A 143 -20.97 9.67 11.68
CA TYR A 143 -19.57 9.36 11.35
C TYR A 143 -18.96 10.22 10.23
N SER A 144 -19.78 10.96 9.46
CA SER A 144 -19.33 11.73 8.29
C SER A 144 -18.28 12.79 8.64
N ILE A 145 -18.44 13.51 9.77
CA ILE A 145 -17.46 14.52 10.21
C ILE A 145 -16.12 13.86 10.55
N LYS A 146 -16.15 12.70 11.22
CA LYS A 146 -14.93 11.94 11.55
C LYS A 146 -14.25 11.44 10.28
N MET A 147 -15.02 10.97 9.29
CA MET A 147 -14.47 10.56 8.00
C MET A 147 -13.81 11.74 7.27
N VAL A 148 -14.47 12.90 7.18
CA VAL A 148 -13.90 14.11 6.56
C VAL A 148 -12.61 14.52 7.28
N LEU A 149 -12.61 14.53 8.61
CA LEU A 149 -11.42 14.86 9.39
C LEU A 149 -10.25 13.91 9.08
N VAL A 150 -10.50 12.60 9.05
CA VAL A 150 -9.48 11.59 8.70
C VAL A 150 -8.98 11.80 7.27
N CYS A 151 -9.87 12.04 6.30
CA CYS A 151 -9.49 12.31 4.92
C CYS A 151 -8.60 13.55 4.80
N LEU A 152 -8.95 14.65 5.49
CA LEU A 152 -8.14 15.87 5.50
C LEU A 152 -6.74 15.62 6.09
N ILE A 153 -6.66 14.90 7.22
CA ILE A 153 -5.38 14.53 7.83
C ILE A 153 -4.52 13.72 6.85
N GLN A 154 -5.12 12.74 6.16
CA GLN A 154 -4.40 11.91 5.20
C GLN A 154 -3.93 12.69 3.97
N ILE A 155 -4.75 13.60 3.45
CA ILE A 155 -4.37 14.48 2.34
C ILE A 155 -3.21 15.38 2.75
N CYS A 156 -3.30 16.05 3.92
CA CYS A 156 -2.22 16.88 4.42
C CYS A 156 -0.92 16.09 4.60
N ASN A 157 -1.00 14.88 5.15
CA ASN A 157 0.15 14.00 5.32
C ASN A 157 0.80 13.65 3.97
N LEU A 158 0.01 13.20 3.00
CA LEU A 158 0.50 12.81 1.67
C LEU A 158 1.11 14.00 0.91
N GLN A 159 0.46 15.16 0.96
CA GLN A 159 0.95 16.38 0.33
C GLN A 159 2.26 16.86 0.97
N SER A 160 2.35 16.83 2.31
CA SER A 160 3.56 17.28 3.03
C SER A 160 4.78 16.41 2.65
N VAL A 161 4.60 15.09 2.61
CA VAL A 161 5.70 14.17 2.23
C VAL A 161 6.10 14.35 0.77
N SER A 162 5.12 14.52 -0.12
CA SER A 162 5.38 14.68 -1.56
C SER A 162 6.06 16.02 -1.87
N MET A 163 5.65 17.10 -1.19
CA MET A 163 6.26 18.42 -1.30
C MET A 163 7.73 18.39 -0.87
N LEU A 164 8.01 17.81 0.31
CA LEU A 164 9.38 17.66 0.78
C LEU A 164 10.22 16.84 -0.20
N ARG A 165 9.71 15.71 -0.70
CA ARG A 165 10.46 14.86 -1.64
C ARG A 165 10.83 15.58 -2.94
N LEU A 166 9.95 16.43 -3.46
CA LEU A 166 10.20 17.17 -4.70
C LEU A 166 11.23 18.28 -4.51
N TRP A 167 11.13 19.04 -3.41
CA TRP A 167 11.97 20.22 -3.19
C TRP A 167 13.31 19.91 -2.51
N LEU A 168 13.41 18.81 -1.75
CA LEU A 168 14.61 18.49 -0.97
C LEU A 168 15.90 18.43 -1.83
N PRO A 169 15.92 17.82 -3.04
CA PRO A 169 17.12 17.82 -3.88
C PRO A 169 17.54 19.24 -4.30
N GLU A 170 16.61 20.06 -4.78
CA GLU A 170 16.90 21.43 -5.21
C GLU A 170 17.40 22.30 -4.05
N MET A 171 16.84 22.12 -2.86
CA MET A 171 17.26 22.84 -1.66
C MET A 171 18.69 22.46 -1.26
N PHE A 172 19.06 21.17 -1.34
CA PHE A 172 20.43 20.75 -1.05
C PHE A 172 21.42 21.21 -2.10
N GLN A 173 21.05 21.18 -3.38
CA GLN A 173 21.87 21.72 -4.47
C GLN A 173 22.15 23.21 -4.25
N ALA A 174 21.12 24.02 -3.96
CA ALA A 174 21.29 25.45 -3.71
C ALA A 174 22.21 25.75 -2.51
N ILE A 175 22.15 24.94 -1.45
CA ILE A 175 23.04 25.08 -0.28
C ILE A 175 24.49 24.74 -0.65
N GLU A 176 24.70 23.69 -1.45
CA GLU A 176 26.02 23.26 -1.89
C GLU A 176 26.65 24.27 -2.84
N ASP A 177 25.88 24.75 -3.83
CA ASP A 177 26.31 25.79 -4.76
C ASP A 177 26.66 27.08 -4.03
N TYR A 178 25.86 27.50 -3.05
CA TYR A 178 26.18 28.69 -2.25
C TYR A 178 27.52 28.55 -1.52
N LYS A 179 27.77 27.39 -0.90
CA LYS A 179 29.03 27.11 -0.19
C LYS A 179 30.23 27.12 -1.13
N LEU A 180 30.08 26.57 -2.34
CA LEU A 180 31.12 26.58 -3.36
C LEU A 180 31.49 28.01 -3.78
N HIS A 181 30.49 28.88 -3.97
CA HIS A 181 30.71 30.26 -4.40
C HIS A 181 31.18 31.21 -3.28
N HIS A 182 30.92 30.88 -2.01
CA HIS A 182 31.25 31.73 -0.85
C HIS A 182 32.29 31.11 0.08
N ASN A 183 33.25 30.35 -0.47
CA ASN A 183 34.41 29.80 0.24
C ASN A 183 34.04 29.04 1.52
N GLY A 184 32.95 28.25 1.46
CA GLY A 184 32.46 27.44 2.57
C GLY A 184 31.67 28.19 3.65
N SER A 185 31.43 29.50 3.51
CA SER A 185 30.61 30.24 4.46
C SER A 185 29.12 29.87 4.33
N THR A 186 28.40 29.98 5.46
CA THR A 186 26.97 29.66 5.55
C THR A 186 26.19 30.91 5.93
N ASP A 187 25.09 31.14 5.23
CA ASP A 187 24.14 32.22 5.51
C ASP A 187 22.72 31.64 5.68
N SER A 188 21.72 32.48 5.89
CA SER A 188 20.33 32.09 6.00
C SER A 188 19.86 31.32 4.76
N LEU A 189 18.99 30.34 4.96
CA LEU A 189 18.40 29.56 3.87
C LEU A 189 17.72 30.46 2.82
N CYS A 190 17.11 31.57 3.26
CA CYS A 190 16.50 32.55 2.37
C CYS A 190 17.53 33.16 1.41
N THR A 191 18.73 33.51 1.90
CA THR A 191 19.83 34.03 1.06
C THR A 191 20.34 32.96 0.10
N MET A 192 20.54 31.73 0.59
CA MET A 192 21.04 30.62 -0.24
C MET A 192 20.07 30.28 -1.39
N LEU A 193 18.76 30.31 -1.14
CA LEU A 193 17.74 30.00 -2.16
C LEU A 193 17.58 31.09 -3.23
N GLN A 194 18.14 32.29 -3.04
CA GLN A 194 18.15 33.30 -4.10
C GLN A 194 18.99 32.87 -5.31
N GLN A 195 19.92 31.90 -5.14
CA GLN A 195 20.71 31.29 -6.22
C GLN A 195 19.84 30.53 -7.25
N LEU A 196 18.66 30.04 -6.85
CA LEU A 196 17.75 29.30 -7.75
C LEU A 196 16.95 30.22 -8.69
N LYS A 197 16.97 31.55 -8.48
CA LYS A 197 16.28 32.46 -9.40
C LYS A 197 17.05 32.54 -10.71
N PRO A 198 16.42 32.28 -11.87
CA PRO A 198 17.08 32.47 -13.15
C PRO A 198 17.51 33.94 -13.27
N ASN A 199 18.77 34.13 -13.68
CA ASN A 199 19.38 35.44 -13.80
C ASN A 199 18.57 36.26 -14.83
N LYS A 200 17.98 37.38 -14.40
CA LYS A 200 17.11 38.21 -15.26
C LYS A 200 17.88 39.01 -16.32
N ASP A 201 19.21 38.87 -16.37
CA ASP A 201 20.08 39.69 -17.21
C ASP A 201 20.56 39.00 -18.50
N VAL A 202 19.82 38.00 -19.00
CA VAL A 202 20.04 37.43 -20.35
C VAL A 202 18.80 37.62 -21.22
N THR A 203 18.44 38.87 -21.46
CA THR A 203 17.74 39.29 -22.67
C THR A 203 18.48 40.49 -23.22
N GLY A 204 19.36 40.21 -24.18
CA GLY A 204 19.82 41.23 -25.14
C GLY A 204 18.72 41.62 -26.10
#